data_AF-A0A7J9DZ79-F1
#
_entry.id   AF-A0A7J9DZ79-F1
#
_cell.length_a   1.000
_cell.length_b   1.000
_cell.length_c   1.000
_cell.angle_alpha   90.00
_cell.angle_beta   90.00
_cell.angle_gamma   90.00
#
_symmetry.space_group_name_H-M   'P 1'
#
loop_
_entity.id
_entity.type
_entity.pdbx_description
1 polymer ?
#
loop_
_entity_poly.entity_id
_entity_poly.type
_entity_poly.pdbx_seq_one_letter_code
_entity_poly.pdbx_strand_id
1 'polypeptide(L)' 'MEHLFLKILANEAHKGNKPSNTFKVVSINQVALAISKRFQVQCDDKHVENHMRTVKNQW' A
#
# COMPACT_ATOMS: atom_id res chain seq x y z
N MET A 1 9.30 5.79 -5.54
CA MET A 1 8.10 5.55 -4.69
C MET A 1 7.94 4.09 -4.30
N GLU A 2 8.31 3.14 -5.18
CA GLU A 2 8.19 1.69 -4.95
C GLU A 2 8.79 1.19 -3.63
N HIS A 3 9.98 1.65 -3.24
CA HIS A 3 10.64 1.19 -2.01
C HIS A 3 9.87 1.58 -0.72
N LEU A 4 9.14 2.70 -0.72
CA LEU A 4 8.30 3.08 0.42
C LEU A 4 7.07 2.17 0.50
N PHE A 5 6.43 1.92 -0.65
CA PHE A 5 5.31 1.01 -0.79
C PHE A 5 5.67 -0.38 -0.29
N LEU A 6 6.74 -0.97 -0.83
CA LEU A 6 7.20 -2.32 -0.48
C LEU A 6 7.51 -2.44 1.01
N LYS A 7 8.09 -1.41 1.64
CA LYS A 7 8.37 -1.41 3.08
C LYS A 7 7.10 -1.40 3.93
N ILE A 8 6.09 -0.62 3.53
CA ILE A 8 4.80 -0.59 4.24
C ILE A 8 4.05 -1.90 4.03
N LEU A 9 4.04 -2.42 2.80
CA LEU A 9 3.40 -3.70 2.46
C LEU A 9 4.06 -4.88 3.20
N ALA A 10 5.39 -4.91 3.28
CA ALA A 10 6.11 -5.94 4.04
C ALA A 10 5.77 -5.88 5.53
N ASN A 11 5.66 -4.68 6.11
CA ASN A 11 5.27 -4.50 7.50
C ASN A 11 3.82 -4.93 7.77
N GLU A 12 2.90 -4.63 6.85
CA GLU A 12 1.49 -5.03 6.95
C GLU A 12 1.29 -6.53 6.70
N ALA A 13 2.11 -7.16 5.83
CA ALA A 13 2.15 -8.60 5.66
C ALA A 13 2.69 -9.30 6.92
N HIS A 14 3.75 -8.76 7.54
CA HIS A 14 4.35 -9.28 8.76
C HIS A 14 3.39 -9.21 9.97
N LYS A 15 2.53 -8.20 10.04
CA LYS A 15 1.50 -8.05 11.11
C LYS A 15 0.37 -9.09 11.06
N GLY A 16 0.43 -10.09 10.18
CA GLY A 16 -0.51 -11.21 10.18
C GLY A 16 -1.76 -10.97 9.35
N ASN A 17 -1.63 -10.30 8.19
CA ASN A 17 -2.67 -10.44 7.17
C ASN A 17 -2.70 -11.91 6.71
N LYS A 18 -3.81 -12.58 7.00
CA LYS A 18 -4.13 -13.91 6.49
C LYS A 18 -3.87 -13.95 4.97
N PRO A 19 -3.56 -15.14 4.40
CA PRO A 19 -3.34 -15.33 2.97
C PRO A 19 -4.62 -15.16 2.12
N SER A 20 -5.63 -14.44 2.60
CA SER A 20 -6.59 -13.83 1.68
C SER A 20 -5.79 -12.85 0.85
N ASN A 21 -5.70 -13.10 -0.45
CA ASN A 21 -4.85 -12.43 -1.44
C ASN A 21 -5.22 -10.94 -1.69
N THR A 22 -5.73 -10.27 -0.66
CA THR A 22 -6.37 -8.97 -0.62
C THR A 22 -5.80 -8.19 0.55
N PHE A 23 -5.24 -7.01 0.29
CA PHE A 23 -4.84 -6.10 1.34
C PHE A 23 -6.07 -5.54 2.05
N LYS A 24 -5.99 -5.39 3.37
CA LYS A 24 -7.06 -4.71 4.12
C LYS A 24 -7.11 -3.25 3.70
N VAL A 25 -8.32 -2.70 3.63
CA VAL A 25 -8.58 -1.26 3.39
C VAL A 25 -7.75 -0.39 4.36
N VAL A 26 -7.62 -0.83 5.61
CA VAL A 26 -6.78 -0.16 6.62
C VAL A 26 -5.32 -0.02 6.17
N SER A 27 -4.74 -1.05 5.55
CA SER A 27 -3.37 -1.01 5.05
C SER A 27 -3.22 -0.05 3.86
N ILE A 28 -4.20 -0.02 2.96
CA ILE A 28 -4.23 0.91 1.81
C ILE A 28 -4.28 2.37 2.30
N ASN A 29 -5.16 2.67 3.27
CA ASN A 29 -5.28 4.00 3.87
C ASN A 29 -4.00 4.44 4.56
N GLN A 30 -3.30 3.53 5.26
CA GLN A 30 -2.02 3.84 5.88
C GLN A 30 -0.93 4.18 4.86
N VAL A 31 -0.91 3.49 3.72
CA VAL A 31 0.01 3.79 2.63
C VAL A 31 -0.30 5.16 2.02
N ALA A 32 -1.57 5.46 1.75
CA ALA A 32 -2.02 6.76 1.23
C ALA A 32 -1.61 7.91 2.16
N LEU A 33 -1.80 7.75 3.47
CA LEU A 33 -1.37 8.72 4.48
C LEU A 33 0.16 8.89 4.53
N ALA A 34 0.90 7.79 4.47
CA ALA A 34 2.37 7.83 4.50
C ALA A 34 2.95 8.54 3.27
N ILE A 35 2.38 8.30 2.09
CA ILE A 35 2.76 8.99 0.84
C ILE A 35 2.40 10.47 0.94
N SER A 36 1.17 10.77 1.36
CA SER A 36 0.69 12.14 1.47
C SER A 36 1.59 12.96 2.41
N LYS A 37 1.94 12.39 3.56
CA LYS A 37 2.82 13.04 4.55
C LYS A 37 4.25 13.20 4.05
N ARG A 38 4.81 12.19 3.37
CA ARG A 38 6.21 12.19 2.93
C ARG A 38 6.45 13.11 1.75
N PHE A 39 5.52 13.16 0.81
CA PHE A 39 5.65 13.94 -0.42
C PHE A 39 4.86 15.25 -0.40
N GLN A 40 4.12 15.54 0.68
CA GLN A 40 3.26 16.72 0.81
C GLN A 40 2.24 16.81 -0.34
N VAL A 41 1.72 15.67 -0.77
CA VAL A 41 0.73 15.54 -1.85
C VAL A 41 -0.58 15.00 -1.31
N GLN A 42 -1.70 15.26 -1.99
CA GLN A 42 -2.94 14.54 -1.72
C GLN A 42 -2.88 13.18 -2.43
N CYS A 43 -2.81 12.08 -1.66
CA CYS A 43 -2.82 10.72 -2.19
C CYS A 43 -4.13 10.03 -1.79
N ASP A 44 -4.95 9.68 -2.78
CA ASP A 44 -6.22 8.97 -2.63
C ASP A 44 -5.98 7.44 -2.50
N ASP A 45 -6.74 6.78 -1.64
CA ASP A 45 -6.67 5.35 -1.37
C ASP A 45 -6.94 4.50 -2.63
N LYS A 46 -7.82 4.95 -3.53
CA LYS A 46 -8.06 4.30 -4.84
C LYS A 46 -6.84 4.33 -5.73
N HIS A 47 -6.07 5.41 -5.66
CA HIS A 47 -4.84 5.56 -6.45
C HIS A 47 -3.78 4.56 -5.98
N VAL A 48 -3.67 4.41 -4.65
CA VAL A 48 -2.82 3.43 -3.99
C VAL A 48 -3.25 2.01 -4.34
N GLU A 49 -4.54 1.71 -4.23
CA GLU A 49 -5.09 0.39 -4.55
C GLU A 49 -4.83 0.00 -6.02
N ASN A 50 -5.09 0.91 -6.95
CA ASN A 50 -4.86 0.68 -8.38
C ASN A 50 -3.38 0.37 -8.66
N HIS A 51 -2.47 1.15 -8.06
CA HIS A 51 -1.04 0.92 -8.19
C HIS A 51 -0.60 -0.42 -7.59
N MET A 52 -1.15 -0.81 -6.44
CA MET A 52 -0.89 -2.10 -5.82
C MET A 52 -1.33 -3.28 -6.69
N ARG A 53 -2.45 -3.16 -7.41
CA ARG A 53 -2.87 -4.18 -8.40
C ARG A 53 -1.88 -4.29 -9.56
N THR A 54 -1.36 -3.17 -10.05
CA THR A 54 -0.32 -3.17 -11.10
C THR A 54 0.95 -3.87 -10.62
N VAL A 55 1.45 -3.52 -9.43
CA VAL A 55 2.65 -4.15 -8.84
C VAL A 55 2.44 -5.66 -8.67
N LYS A 56 1.26 -6.09 -8.21
CA LYS A 56 0.93 -7.51 -8.09
C LYS A 56 0.93 -8.26 -9.42
N ASN A 57 0.52 -7.63 -10.52
CA ASN A 57 0.49 -8.28 -11.83
C ASN A 57 1.87 -8.28 -12.53
N GLN A 58 2.83 -7.51 -12.03
CA GLN A 58 4.19 -7.46 -12.55
C GLN A 58 5.14 -8.50 -11.91
N TRP A 59 4.73 -9.15 -10.82
CA TRP A 59 5.48 -10.16 -10.07
C TRP A 59 4.72 -11.48 -10.05
#